data_AF-A0A392MBR8-F1
#
_entry.id   AF-A0A392MBR8-F1
#
_cell.length_a   1.000
_cell.length_b   1.000
_cell.length_c   1.000
_cell.angle_alpha   90.00
_cell.angle_beta   90.00
_cell.angle_gamma   90.00
#
_symmetry.space_group_name_H-M   'P 1'
#
loop_
_entity.id
_entity.type
_entity.pdbx_description
1 polymer ?
#
loop_
_entity_poly.entity_id
_entity_poly.type
_entity_poly.pdbx_seq_one_letter_code
_entity_poly.pdbx_strand_id
1 'polypeptide(L)'
;MERYHFFASSCRQFGFDCKSLAETKSDENETDGALAKILEVLKQVHCTFFEKLQGDLVDRDVRQVLSSVRGEILSGCVIIFSRINHLALPTLKRIAEQMGATCLTELDPTVTHVVATDAGTEKARWAVKEKKCLVHPRWMEAANYFWQKQPEENFIIKKTTTHS
;
A
#
# COMPACT_ATOMS: atom_id res chain seq x y z
N MET A 1 -6.41 -9.64 -1.00
CA MET A 1 -5.68 -9.37 0.25
C MET A 1 -6.60 -9.65 1.41
N GLU A 2 -6.27 -10.67 2.18
CA GLU A 2 -6.88 -10.95 3.47
C GLU A 2 -6.14 -10.13 4.52
N ARG A 3 -6.87 -9.36 5.32
CA ARG A 3 -6.31 -8.66 6.47
C ARG A 3 -6.26 -9.63 7.65
N TYR A 4 -5.22 -9.52 8.47
CA TYR A 4 -5.09 -10.33 9.67
C TYR A 4 -6.20 -10.00 10.67
N HIS A 5 -7.12 -10.96 10.85
CA HIS A 5 -8.24 -10.89 11.78
C HIS A 5 -8.35 -12.18 12.57
N PHE A 6 -7.63 -12.24 13.69
CA PHE A 6 -7.61 -13.44 14.53
C PHE A 6 -8.96 -13.72 15.19
N PHE A 7 -9.62 -12.68 15.72
CA PHE A 7 -10.87 -12.80 16.47
C PHE A 7 -12.11 -12.51 15.60
N ALA A 8 -13.18 -13.28 15.79
CA ALA A 8 -14.48 -13.07 15.12
C ALA A 8 -15.11 -11.69 15.40
N SER A 9 -14.80 -11.05 16.53
CA SER A 9 -15.20 -9.67 16.80
C SER A 9 -14.57 -8.68 15.83
N SER A 10 -13.33 -8.92 15.39
CA SER A 10 -12.62 -8.07 14.44
C SER A 10 -13.23 -8.16 13.04
N CYS A 11 -13.55 -9.36 12.55
CA CYS A 11 -14.20 -9.52 11.24
C CYS A 11 -15.51 -8.71 11.14
N ARG A 12 -16.34 -8.78 12.19
CA ARG A 12 -17.64 -8.08 12.27
C ARG A 12 -17.49 -6.57 12.30
N GLN A 13 -16.51 -6.03 13.03
CA GLN A 13 -16.26 -4.58 13.11
C GLN A 13 -15.90 -3.97 11.75
N PHE A 14 -15.24 -4.74 10.88
CA PHE A 14 -14.81 -4.27 9.56
C PHE A 14 -15.71 -4.77 8.41
N GLY A 15 -16.84 -5.41 8.73
CA GLY A 15 -17.85 -5.84 7.74
C GLY A 15 -17.41 -7.01 6.86
N PHE A 16 -16.49 -7.86 7.34
CA PHE A 16 -16.09 -9.07 6.63
C PHE A 16 -16.99 -10.24 7.02
N ASP A 17 -17.63 -10.84 6.02
CA ASP A 17 -18.53 -12.00 6.17
C ASP A 17 -17.76 -13.32 6.06
N CYS A 18 -16.60 -13.40 6.73
CA CYS A 18 -15.71 -14.57 6.72
C CYS A 18 -15.46 -15.09 8.13
N LYS A 19 -15.24 -16.40 8.26
CA LYS A 19 -14.80 -17.02 9.52
C LYS A 19 -13.44 -16.45 9.92
N SER A 20 -13.26 -16.16 11.20
CA SER A 20 -11.99 -15.70 11.76
C SER A 20 -10.93 -16.82 11.81
N LEU A 21 -9.66 -16.45 11.98
CA LEU A 21 -8.57 -17.42 12.14
C LEU A 21 -8.79 -18.32 13.37
N ALA A 22 -9.29 -17.74 14.46
CA ALA A 22 -9.66 -18.51 15.66
C ALA A 22 -10.75 -19.57 15.37
N GLU A 23 -11.78 -19.24 14.59
CA GLU A 23 -12.86 -20.18 14.23
C GLU A 23 -12.41 -21.28 13.26
N THR A 24 -11.43 -20.96 12.41
CA THR A 24 -10.82 -21.90 11.47
C THR A 24 -9.66 -22.68 12.09
N LYS A 25 -9.26 -22.35 13.33
CA LYS A 25 -8.12 -22.92 14.04
C LYS A 25 -6.83 -22.84 13.23
N SER A 26 -6.67 -21.77 12.45
CA SER A 26 -5.46 -21.45 11.72
C SER A 26 -4.87 -20.15 12.24
N ASP A 27 -3.68 -19.83 11.76
CA ASP A 27 -3.06 -18.51 11.91
C ASP A 27 -2.66 -18.02 10.52
N GLU A 28 -2.12 -16.80 10.42
CA GLU A 28 -1.50 -16.36 9.18
C GLU A 28 -0.17 -17.07 8.91
N ASN A 29 0.38 -16.84 7.72
CA ASN A 29 1.64 -17.46 7.32
C ASN A 29 2.82 -16.90 8.15
N GLU A 30 3.66 -17.78 8.70
CA GLU A 30 4.78 -17.40 9.58
C GLU A 30 5.86 -16.55 8.89
N THR A 31 6.01 -16.63 7.57
CA THR A 31 7.05 -15.91 6.80
C THR A 31 6.49 -14.76 5.97
N ASP A 32 5.26 -14.91 5.47
CA ASP A 32 4.64 -13.96 4.52
C ASP A 32 3.35 -13.32 5.05
N GLY A 33 2.98 -13.60 6.29
CA GLY A 33 1.89 -12.95 7.01
C GLY A 33 2.19 -11.50 7.37
N ALA A 34 1.15 -10.78 7.79
CA ALA A 34 1.23 -9.36 8.14
C ALA A 34 2.12 -9.12 9.37
N LEU A 35 1.98 -9.93 10.42
CA LEU A 35 2.78 -9.85 11.64
C LEU A 35 4.24 -10.20 11.37
N ALA A 36 4.51 -11.17 10.50
CA ALA A 36 5.87 -11.51 10.09
C ALA A 36 6.55 -10.28 9.44
N LYS A 37 5.88 -9.63 8.47
CA LYS A 37 6.40 -8.41 7.84
C LYS A 37 6.53 -7.23 8.81
N ILE A 38 5.56 -7.04 9.72
CA ILE A 38 5.64 -6.00 10.75
C ILE A 38 6.83 -6.25 11.69
N LEU A 39 7.10 -7.50 12.06
CA LEU A 39 8.24 -7.85 12.91
C LEU A 39 9.57 -7.53 12.21
N GLU A 40 9.70 -7.82 10.91
CA GLU A 40 10.87 -7.45 10.10
C GLU A 40 11.11 -5.94 10.13
N VAL A 41 10.06 -5.14 9.92
CA VAL A 41 10.13 -3.66 9.98
C VAL A 41 10.55 -3.17 11.38
N LEU A 42 9.96 -3.73 12.44
CA LEU A 42 10.31 -3.35 13.82
C LEU A 42 11.77 -3.65 14.13
N LYS A 43 12.30 -4.80 13.67
CA LYS A 43 13.72 -5.14 13.80
C LYS A 43 14.61 -4.17 13.02
N GLN A 44 14.23 -3.81 11.79
CA GLN A 44 14.96 -2.82 10.98
C GLN A 44 15.00 -1.45 11.66
N VAL A 45 13.87 -0.99 12.19
CA VAL A 45 13.76 0.28 12.92
C VAL A 45 14.63 0.24 14.18
N HIS A 46 14.57 -0.85 14.94
CA HIS A 46 15.39 -1.02 16.14
C HIS A 46 16.89 -0.95 15.83
N CYS A 47 17.38 -1.77 14.87
CA CYS A 47 18.77 -1.77 14.45
C CYS A 47 19.20 -0.37 13.96
N THR A 48 18.37 0.29 13.15
CA THR A 48 18.69 1.63 12.65
C THR A 48 18.77 2.64 13.78
N PHE A 49 17.80 2.64 14.69
CA PHE A 49 17.72 3.59 15.79
C PHE A 49 18.85 3.44 16.80
N PHE A 50 19.19 2.21 17.20
CA PHE A 50 20.20 1.96 18.25
C PHE A 50 21.62 1.84 17.70
N GLU A 51 21.80 1.20 16.54
CA GLU A 51 23.14 0.78 16.07
C GLU A 51 23.67 1.65 14.92
N LYS A 52 22.82 2.01 13.94
CA LYS A 52 23.30 2.68 12.71
C LYS A 52 23.39 4.19 12.83
N LEU A 53 22.53 4.83 13.61
CA LEU A 53 22.61 6.27 13.85
C LEU A 53 23.83 6.60 14.72
N GLN A 54 24.51 7.70 14.39
CA GLN A 54 25.61 8.25 15.18
C GLN A 54 25.08 9.35 16.11
N GLY A 55 25.82 9.68 17.18
CA GLY A 55 25.44 10.69 18.17
C GLY A 55 24.75 10.10 19.41
N ASP A 56 24.38 10.95 20.36
CA ASP A 56 23.72 10.54 21.60
C ASP A 56 22.29 10.02 21.32
N LEU A 57 21.82 9.09 22.14
CA LEU A 57 20.45 8.55 22.06
C LEU A 57 19.40 9.63 22.32
N VAL A 58 19.70 10.64 23.14
CA VAL A 58 18.76 11.72 23.47
C VAL A 58 18.37 12.56 22.26
N ASP A 59 19.25 12.65 21.26
CA ASP A 59 19.03 13.43 20.05
C ASP A 59 18.32 12.63 18.94
N ARG A 60 18.06 11.34 19.15
CA ARG A 60 17.44 10.45 18.15
C ARG A 60 15.93 10.41 18.29
N ASP A 61 15.23 10.48 17.16
CA ASP A 61 13.77 10.34 17.10
C ASP A 61 13.35 9.12 16.29
N VAL A 62 12.76 8.12 16.95
CA VAL A 62 12.26 6.90 16.30
C VAL A 62 11.20 7.18 15.24
N ARG A 63 10.46 8.30 15.34
CA ARG A 63 9.47 8.72 14.34
C ARG A 63 10.13 9.08 13.01
N GLN A 64 11.33 9.65 13.05
CA GLN A 64 12.09 9.96 11.84
C GLN A 64 12.62 8.68 11.18
N VAL A 65 13.10 7.72 11.99
CA VAL A 65 13.53 6.39 11.49
C VAL A 65 12.35 5.66 10.85
N LEU A 66 11.20 5.60 11.53
CA LEU A 66 9.97 5.02 10.99
C LEU A 66 9.53 5.70 9.70
N SER A 67 9.57 7.04 9.64
CA SER A 67 9.24 7.78 8.42
C SER A 67 10.20 7.47 7.28
N SER A 68 11.48 7.26 7.57
CA SER A 68 12.49 6.92 6.57
C SER A 68 12.25 5.53 6.00
N VAL A 69 12.08 4.52 6.87
CA VAL A 69 11.75 3.14 6.45
C VAL A 69 10.44 3.11 5.66
N ARG A 70 9.41 3.85 6.11
CA ARG A 70 8.14 3.93 5.39
C ARG A 70 8.30 4.56 4.01
N GLY A 71 9.13 5.61 3.91
CA GLY A 71 9.43 6.31 2.66
C GLY A 71 10.15 5.45 1.60
N GLU A 72 10.68 4.28 1.97
CA GLU A 72 11.32 3.37 1.02
C GLU A 72 10.31 2.48 0.30
N ILE A 73 9.09 2.32 0.82
CA ILE A 73 8.10 1.33 0.34
C ILE A 73 7.73 1.55 -1.13
N LEU A 74 7.38 2.78 -1.51
CA LEU A 74 7.00 3.16 -2.87
C LEU A 74 7.99 4.18 -3.48
N SER A 75 9.22 4.22 -2.97
CA SER A 75 10.27 5.07 -3.53
C SER A 75 10.43 4.83 -5.04
N GLY A 76 10.54 5.92 -5.81
CA GLY A 76 10.60 5.88 -7.28
C GLY A 76 9.25 5.68 -7.98
N CYS A 77 8.15 5.45 -7.26
CA CYS A 77 6.82 5.41 -7.86
C CYS A 77 6.28 6.84 -8.08
N VAL A 78 5.98 7.17 -9.33
CA VAL A 78 5.20 8.35 -9.71
C VAL A 78 3.75 7.93 -9.97
N ILE A 79 2.83 8.42 -9.13
CA ILE A 79 1.42 8.01 -9.07
C ILE A 79 0.52 9.14 -9.55
N ILE A 80 -0.49 8.79 -10.34
CA ILE A 80 -1.64 9.65 -10.63
C ILE A 80 -2.94 8.93 -10.31
N PHE A 81 -3.87 9.66 -9.68
CA PHE A 81 -5.18 9.13 -9.32
C PHE A 81 -6.22 9.42 -10.40
N SER A 82 -7.13 8.47 -10.63
CA SER A 82 -8.23 8.60 -11.59
C SER A 82 -9.53 8.05 -11.01
N ARG A 83 -10.61 8.85 -11.05
CA ARG A 83 -11.94 8.50 -10.52
C ARG A 83 -11.92 8.00 -9.07
N ILE A 84 -11.05 8.60 -8.26
CA ILE A 84 -11.06 8.43 -6.81
C ILE A 84 -12.04 9.44 -6.21
N ASN A 85 -12.82 8.99 -5.22
CA ASN A 85 -13.73 9.87 -4.48
C ASN A 85 -12.97 11.09 -3.94
N HIS A 86 -13.47 12.29 -4.21
CA HIS A 86 -12.86 13.56 -3.77
C HIS A 86 -12.62 13.64 -2.26
N LEU A 87 -13.46 13.00 -1.45
CA LEU A 87 -13.29 12.95 0.01
C LEU A 87 -12.16 11.99 0.44
N ALA A 88 -11.90 10.94 -0.35
CA ALA A 88 -10.86 9.94 -0.04
C ALA A 88 -9.48 10.32 -0.64
N LEU A 89 -9.48 11.10 -1.73
CA LEU A 89 -8.28 11.43 -2.48
C LEU A 89 -7.17 12.10 -1.64
N PRO A 90 -7.44 13.11 -0.78
CA PRO A 90 -6.39 13.72 0.03
C PRO A 90 -5.69 12.72 0.96
N THR A 91 -6.48 11.83 1.57
CA THR A 91 -5.97 10.78 2.47
C THR A 91 -5.12 9.77 1.71
N LEU A 92 -5.59 9.29 0.55
CA LEU A 92 -4.85 8.36 -0.30
C LEU A 92 -3.55 8.96 -0.82
N LYS A 93 -3.58 10.23 -1.26
CA LYS A 93 -2.39 10.97 -1.68
C LYS A 93 -1.38 11.09 -0.54
N ARG A 94 -1.82 11.49 0.65
CA ARG A 94 -0.95 11.59 1.83
C ARG A 94 -0.31 10.24 2.19
N ILE A 95 -1.08 9.15 2.14
CA ILE A 95 -0.56 7.80 2.42
C ILE A 95 0.51 7.41 1.39
N ALA A 96 0.27 7.69 0.11
CA ALA A 96 1.23 7.44 -0.96
C ALA A 96 2.55 8.19 -0.74
N GLU A 97 2.47 9.49 -0.44
CA GLU A 97 3.63 10.36 -0.20
C GLU A 97 4.41 9.94 1.05
N GLN A 98 3.72 9.53 2.12
CA GLN A 98 4.37 8.96 3.31
C GLN A 98 5.08 7.63 3.02
N MET A 99 4.68 6.92 1.97
CA MET A 99 5.37 5.72 1.50
C MET A 99 6.47 6.04 0.47
N GLY A 100 6.76 7.33 0.21
CA GLY A 100 7.82 7.76 -0.69
C GLY A 100 7.43 7.89 -2.15
N ALA A 101 6.15 7.73 -2.50
CA ALA A 101 5.68 7.96 -3.85
C ALA A 101 5.56 9.47 -4.16
N THR A 102 5.79 9.85 -5.42
CA THR A 102 5.48 11.19 -5.93
C THR A 102 4.09 11.20 -6.55
N CYS A 103 3.21 12.09 -6.09
CA CYS A 103 1.84 12.17 -6.60
C CYS A 103 1.63 13.38 -7.52
N LEU A 104 1.26 13.12 -8.77
CA LEU A 104 0.98 14.16 -9.77
C LEU A 104 -0.52 14.41 -9.93
N THR A 105 -0.87 15.61 -10.40
CA THR A 105 -2.24 15.99 -10.77
C THR A 105 -2.51 15.74 -12.25
N GLU A 106 -1.50 15.94 -13.08
CA GLU A 106 -1.52 15.84 -14.55
C GLU A 106 -0.64 14.70 -15.04
N LEU A 107 -0.93 14.23 -16.25
CA LEU A 107 -0.16 13.15 -16.88
C LEU A 107 1.11 13.70 -17.52
N ASP A 108 2.22 13.03 -17.27
CA ASP A 108 3.46 13.21 -18.00
C ASP A 108 4.18 11.84 -18.18
N PRO A 109 5.25 11.78 -18.99
CA PRO A 109 5.98 10.53 -19.25
C PRO A 109 6.61 9.87 -18.01
N THR A 110 6.84 10.62 -16.93
CA THR A 110 7.45 10.13 -15.67
C THR A 110 6.47 9.27 -14.86
N VAL A 111 5.16 9.40 -15.09
CA VAL A 111 4.13 8.58 -14.44
C VAL A 111 4.45 7.10 -14.63
N THR A 112 4.46 6.38 -13.51
CA THR A 112 4.73 4.93 -13.44
C THR A 112 3.46 4.14 -13.17
N HIS A 113 2.54 4.72 -12.38
CA HIS A 113 1.32 4.07 -11.92
C HIS A 113 0.11 5.00 -12.09
N VAL A 114 -0.97 4.46 -12.63
CA VAL A 114 -2.30 5.05 -12.59
C VAL A 114 -3.14 4.25 -11.61
N VAL A 115 -3.55 4.90 -10.52
CA VAL A 115 -4.42 4.31 -9.49
C VAL A 115 -5.86 4.68 -9.79
N ALA A 116 -6.68 3.69 -10.15
CA ALA A 116 -8.06 3.92 -10.58
C ALA A 116 -9.04 2.84 -10.10
N THR A 117 -10.33 3.12 -10.13
CA THR A 117 -11.40 2.14 -9.83
C THR A 117 -11.98 1.49 -11.09
N ASP A 118 -11.74 2.07 -12.26
CA ASP A 118 -12.15 1.53 -13.56
C ASP A 118 -11.14 1.86 -14.67
N ALA A 119 -11.23 1.10 -15.77
CA ALA A 119 -10.32 1.23 -16.92
C ALA A 119 -10.83 2.18 -18.02
N GLY A 120 -11.95 2.87 -17.80
CA GLY A 120 -12.64 3.68 -18.83
C GLY A 120 -12.15 5.13 -18.93
N THR A 121 -11.37 5.61 -17.96
CA THR A 121 -10.88 6.99 -17.94
C THR A 121 -9.82 7.24 -19.02
N GLU A 122 -9.63 8.50 -19.39
CA GLU A 122 -8.50 8.91 -20.22
C GLU A 122 -7.16 8.50 -19.61
N LYS A 123 -6.98 8.72 -18.29
CA LYS A 123 -5.77 8.32 -17.57
C LYS A 123 -5.53 6.81 -17.60
N ALA A 124 -6.57 6.00 -17.43
CA ALA A 124 -6.46 4.54 -17.51
C ALA A 124 -6.13 4.08 -18.94
N ARG A 125 -6.78 4.64 -19.96
CA ARG A 125 -6.48 4.34 -21.37
C ARG A 125 -5.04 4.74 -21.74
N TRP A 126 -4.57 5.87 -21.25
CA TRP A 126 -3.19 6.32 -21.40
C TRP A 126 -2.21 5.33 -20.78
N ALA A 127 -2.46 4.86 -19.55
CA ALA A 127 -1.60 3.88 -18.89
C ALA A 127 -1.44 2.61 -19.73
N VAL A 128 -2.54 2.09 -20.28
CA VAL A 128 -2.52 0.91 -21.15
C VAL A 128 -1.73 1.17 -22.43
N LYS A 129 -1.93 2.34 -23.07
CA LYS A 129 -1.21 2.72 -24.30
C LYS A 129 0.30 2.83 -24.07
N GLU A 130 0.71 3.49 -22.98
CA GLU A 130 2.11 3.75 -22.63
C GLU A 130 2.74 2.61 -21.80
N LYS A 131 2.03 1.47 -21.66
CA LYS A 131 2.47 0.29 -20.90
C LYS A 131 2.89 0.60 -19.46
N LYS A 132 2.17 1.53 -18.81
CA LYS A 132 2.32 1.87 -17.39
C LYS A 132 1.42 0.99 -16.52
N CYS A 133 1.70 0.93 -15.23
CA CYS A 133 0.92 0.12 -14.30
C CYS A 133 -0.46 0.74 -14.05
N LEU A 134 -1.53 0.02 -14.38
CA LEU A 134 -2.91 0.40 -14.08
C LEU A 134 -3.44 -0.47 -12.95
N VAL A 135 -3.52 0.07 -11.75
CA VAL A 135 -3.83 -0.69 -10.52
C VAL A 135 -5.00 -0.11 -9.73
N HIS A 136 -5.70 -0.98 -9.00
CA HIS A 136 -6.75 -0.60 -8.08
C HIS A 136 -6.17 0.04 -6.79
N PRO A 137 -6.84 1.00 -6.12
CA PRO A 137 -6.40 1.59 -4.85
C PRO A 137 -5.97 0.59 -3.77
N ARG A 138 -6.55 -0.62 -3.81
CA ARG A 138 -6.22 -1.76 -2.94
C ARG A 138 -4.74 -2.15 -2.99
N TRP A 139 -4.02 -1.89 -4.09
CA TRP A 139 -2.58 -2.10 -4.19
C TRP A 139 -1.83 -1.26 -3.16
N MET A 140 -2.16 0.04 -3.10
CA MET A 140 -1.54 0.98 -2.19
C MET A 140 -1.98 0.74 -0.74
N GLU A 141 -3.25 0.40 -0.52
CA GLU A 141 -3.74 0.00 0.80
C GLU A 141 -3.01 -1.25 1.32
N ALA A 142 -2.76 -2.23 0.43
CA ALA A 142 -2.02 -3.43 0.75
C ALA A 142 -0.54 -3.11 1.04
N ALA A 143 0.08 -2.25 0.25
CA ALA A 143 1.46 -1.80 0.50
C ALA A 143 1.60 -1.09 1.84
N ASN A 144 0.63 -0.23 2.18
CA ASN A 144 0.58 0.45 3.47
C ASN A 144 0.37 -0.53 4.65
N TYR A 145 -0.41 -1.59 4.45
CA TYR A 145 -0.69 -2.56 5.51
C TYR A 145 0.49 -3.51 5.76
N PHE A 146 1.10 -4.03 4.70
CA PHE A 146 2.25 -4.95 4.80
C PHE A 146 3.60 -4.24 4.95
N TRP A 147 3.63 -2.91 4.88
CA TRP A 147 4.87 -2.12 4.87
C TRP A 147 5.86 -2.53 3.78
N GLN A 148 5.33 -2.93 2.61
CA GLN A 148 6.12 -3.45 1.51
C GLN A 148 5.41 -3.20 0.17
N LYS A 149 6.16 -2.84 -0.88
CA LYS A 149 5.60 -2.76 -2.23
C LYS A 149 4.97 -4.10 -2.63
N GLN A 150 3.72 -4.06 -3.06
CA GLN A 150 3.00 -5.25 -3.48
C GLN A 150 3.13 -5.47 -4.98
N PRO A 151 3.13 -6.72 -5.46
CA PRO A 151 3.11 -7.01 -6.89
C PRO A 151 1.88 -6.39 -7.56
N GLU A 152 2.10 -5.52 -8.54
CA GLU A 152 1.08 -4.76 -9.24
C GLU A 152 0.06 -5.68 -9.94
N GLU A 153 0.50 -6.84 -10.41
CA GLU A 153 -0.29 -7.85 -11.14
C GLU A 153 -1.50 -8.34 -10.34
N ASN A 154 -1.37 -8.38 -9.02
CA ASN A 154 -2.42 -8.80 -8.09
C ASN A 154 -3.56 -7.78 -7.97
N PHE A 155 -3.40 -6.58 -8.54
CA PHE A 155 -4.32 -5.46 -8.38
C PHE A 155 -4.67 -4.78 -9.71
N ILE A 156 -4.38 -5.41 -10.85
CA ILE A 156 -4.72 -4.87 -12.17
C ILE A 156 -6.24 -4.72 -12.33
N ILE A 157 -6.65 -3.57 -12.88
CA ILE A 157 -8.05 -3.33 -13.24
C ILE A 157 -8.34 -4.03 -14.58
N LYS A 158 -9.25 -5.01 -14.56
CA LYS A 158 -9.73 -5.65 -15.79
C LYS A 158 -10.69 -4.71 -16.52
N LYS A 159 -10.64 -4.69 -17.85
CA LYS A 159 -11.68 -4.04 -18.66
C LYS A 159 -12.99 -4.80 -18.41
N THR A 160 -14.02 -4.11 -17.92
CA THR A 160 -15.38 -4.63 -17.98
C THR A 160 -15.79 -4.67 -19.44
N THR A 161 -15.76 -5.86 -20.04
CA THR A 161 -16.43 -6.10 -21.32
C THR A 161 -17.93 -6.06 -21.03
N THR A 162 -18.55 -4.90 -21.19
CA THR A 162 -20.00 -4.82 -21.25
C THR A 162 -20.41 -5.55 -22.52
N HIS A 163 -20.84 -6.81 -22.38
CA HIS A 163 -21.63 -7.46 -23.43
C HIS A 163 -22.90 -6.63 -23.57
N SER A 164 -22.99 -5.95 -24.72
CA SER A 164 -24.19 -5.25 -25.18
C SER A 164 -25.23 -6.26 -25.67
#